data_AF-D0P322-F1
#
_entry.id   AF-D0P322-F1
#
_cell.length_a   1.000
_cell.length_b   1.000
_cell.length_c   1.000
_cell.angle_alpha   90.00
_cell.angle_beta   90.00
_cell.angle_gamma   90.00
#
_symmetry.space_group_name_H-M   'P 1'
#
loop_
_entity.id
_entity.type
_entity.pdbx_description
1 polymer ?
#
loop_
_entity_poly.entity_id
_entity_poly.type
_entity_poly.pdbx_seq_one_letter_code
_entity_poly.pdbx_strand_id
1 'polypeptide(L)'
;MPPRRLRAPSPLQTTFRTPGPAALRVPSTPATLSFSQKREPTAEDLLVAATTKLQSVKESWKGRRSRTNSTSQDKNGPAGFPSPQVIRELTELQKDLTRKVSAGDEWFEASLERLWRDVGARTQDEKYDRKDVDWVQLGFQNASPETDFRGGGVLAVKCLLYAFEAHPMEMRAIHYEQMPDAQDGKHKRWYPVCVAGINLTCLLAGLLQLGDGRFADKKNAYWPLFEEPAAFYELFFLAFIKMDAIWHRLNATYMEFGVVLKVTRKSVAFMLAQTPTTLMDLREASEQAFLDRFVVSLSARSLADWEGGECPDPNHALETEDALVIAKTRAVPKATSTKGNAFWPLH
;
A
#
# COMPACT_ATOMS: atom_id res chain seq x y z
N MET A 1 -20.02 -67.01 41.66
CA MET A 1 -20.06 -67.99 40.57
C MET A 1 -18.70 -67.99 39.88
N PRO A 2 -18.01 -69.14 39.80
CA PRO A 2 -16.60 -69.27 39.47
C PRO A 2 -16.44 -69.60 37.95
N PRO A 3 -15.33 -70.18 37.43
CA PRO A 3 -14.39 -69.45 36.58
C PRO A 3 -13.96 -70.25 35.31
N ARG A 4 -12.91 -69.76 34.62
CA ARG A 4 -11.92 -70.52 33.81
C ARG A 4 -12.43 -71.37 32.60
N ARG A 5 -11.71 -71.32 31.48
CA ARG A 5 -10.51 -72.14 31.22
C ARG A 5 -9.86 -71.85 29.86
N LEU A 6 -8.53 -71.82 29.91
CA LEU A 6 -7.56 -71.89 28.82
C LEU A 6 -7.64 -73.21 28.03
N ARG A 7 -7.25 -73.18 26.74
CA ARG A 7 -6.38 -74.20 26.13
C ARG A 7 -5.84 -73.77 24.75
N ALA A 8 -4.51 -73.67 24.64
CA ALA A 8 -3.72 -74.06 23.45
C ALA A 8 -3.45 -75.61 23.54
N PRO A 9 -2.75 -76.31 22.62
CA PRO A 9 -1.89 -75.88 21.49
C PRO A 9 -1.97 -76.73 20.18
N SER A 10 -1.21 -76.28 19.14
CA SER A 10 -0.35 -76.95 18.11
C SER A 10 -0.60 -78.41 17.65
N PRO A 11 -0.17 -78.89 16.44
CA PRO A 11 1.10 -78.55 15.76
C PRO A 11 1.17 -78.60 14.20
N LEU A 12 2.38 -78.25 13.76
CA LEU A 12 3.04 -78.23 12.44
C LEU A 12 2.82 -79.47 11.54
N GLN A 13 2.90 -79.28 10.22
CA GLN A 13 3.59 -80.23 9.33
C GLN A 13 4.04 -79.61 7.99
N THR A 14 5.28 -79.96 7.65
CA THR A 14 6.13 -79.58 6.52
C THR A 14 5.85 -80.46 5.30
N THR A 15 5.87 -79.91 4.07
CA THR A 15 6.14 -80.72 2.86
C THR A 15 6.94 -79.94 1.81
N PHE A 16 8.07 -80.54 1.43
CA PHE A 16 8.90 -80.23 0.26
C PHE A 16 8.50 -81.15 -0.90
N ARG A 17 8.41 -80.64 -2.15
CA ARG A 17 8.75 -81.39 -3.37
C ARG A 17 8.83 -80.50 -4.63
N THR A 18 9.97 -80.59 -5.32
CA THR A 18 10.31 -80.16 -6.69
C THR A 18 10.08 -81.34 -7.68
N PRO A 19 10.45 -81.34 -9.01
CA PRO A 19 10.83 -80.29 -9.99
C PRO A 19 10.22 -80.43 -11.44
N GLY A 20 10.43 -79.40 -12.29
CA GLY A 20 10.73 -79.52 -13.75
C GLY A 20 9.77 -78.83 -14.73
N PRO A 21 10.15 -78.49 -15.99
CA PRO A 21 11.48 -78.10 -16.52
C PRO A 21 11.50 -76.78 -17.36
N ALA A 22 12.72 -76.25 -17.51
CA ALA A 22 13.32 -75.43 -18.59
C ALA A 22 12.46 -74.58 -19.58
N ALA A 23 12.73 -73.27 -19.63
CA ALA A 23 13.41 -72.60 -20.76
C ALA A 23 13.62 -71.08 -20.53
N LEU A 24 14.90 -70.68 -20.55
CA LEU A 24 15.55 -69.37 -20.79
C LEU A 24 14.63 -68.26 -21.40
N ARG A 25 14.64 -66.97 -21.02
CA ARG A 25 15.75 -65.98 -20.95
C ARG A 25 15.20 -64.55 -20.60
N VAL A 26 16.11 -63.62 -20.28
CA VAL A 26 16.02 -62.13 -20.25
C VAL A 26 15.70 -61.47 -18.88
N PRO A 27 16.52 -60.50 -18.39
CA PRO A 27 16.39 -59.93 -17.05
C PRO A 27 15.24 -58.92 -16.94
N SER A 28 14.37 -59.13 -15.96
CA SER A 28 13.31 -58.21 -15.56
C SER A 28 13.83 -57.17 -14.56
N THR A 29 13.98 -55.93 -15.02
CA THR A 29 13.97 -54.75 -14.14
C THR A 29 12.51 -54.41 -13.82
N PRO A 30 12.11 -54.24 -12.54
CA PRO A 30 10.79 -53.71 -12.23
C PRO A 30 10.81 -52.20 -12.48
N ALA A 31 10.06 -51.75 -13.49
CA ALA A 31 9.68 -50.36 -13.63
C ALA A 31 8.71 -50.01 -12.49
N THR A 32 9.23 -49.43 -11.41
CA THR A 32 8.41 -48.76 -10.39
C THR A 32 7.78 -47.54 -11.05
N LEU A 33 6.51 -47.64 -11.42
CA LEU A 33 5.66 -46.48 -11.71
C LEU A 33 5.49 -45.68 -10.41
N SER A 34 6.40 -44.72 -10.20
CA SER A 34 6.23 -43.69 -9.18
C SER A 34 5.15 -42.73 -9.65
N PHE A 35 3.93 -42.95 -9.16
CA PHE A 35 2.83 -42.01 -9.27
C PHE A 35 3.19 -40.81 -8.38
N SER A 36 3.86 -39.80 -8.95
CA SER A 36 4.18 -38.57 -8.24
C SER A 36 2.89 -37.77 -8.08
N GLN A 37 2.20 -37.96 -6.95
CA GLN A 37 1.15 -37.04 -6.51
C GLN A 37 1.79 -35.66 -6.40
N LYS A 38 1.42 -34.75 -7.31
CA LYS A 38 1.67 -33.32 -7.13
C LYS A 38 0.99 -32.92 -5.82
N ARG A 39 1.80 -32.76 -4.78
CA ARG A 39 1.37 -32.22 -3.49
C ARG A 39 0.82 -30.82 -3.75
N GLU A 40 -0.42 -30.56 -3.34
CA GLU A 40 -0.92 -29.18 -3.32
C GLU A 40 0.01 -28.36 -2.42
N PRO A 41 0.43 -27.17 -2.87
CA PRO A 41 1.38 -26.35 -2.11
C PRO A 41 0.75 -26.00 -0.76
N THR A 42 1.48 -26.26 0.32
CA THR A 42 1.01 -25.95 1.67
C THR A 42 1.05 -24.44 1.91
N ALA A 43 0.28 -23.93 2.88
CA ALA A 43 0.28 -22.51 3.22
C ALA A 43 1.70 -21.97 3.54
N GLU A 44 2.56 -22.82 4.10
CA GLU A 44 3.98 -22.53 4.34
C GLU A 44 4.78 -22.41 3.03
N ASP A 45 4.55 -23.31 2.06
CA ASP A 45 5.19 -23.25 0.73
C ASP A 45 4.78 -21.98 -0.03
N LEU A 46 3.52 -21.56 0.11
CA LEU A 46 2.99 -20.34 -0.50
C LEU A 46 3.52 -19.07 0.20
N LEU A 47 3.62 -19.07 1.52
CA LEU A 47 4.27 -18.01 2.31
C LEU A 47 5.75 -17.84 1.93
N VAL A 48 6.48 -18.94 1.77
CA VAL A 48 7.87 -18.95 1.31
C VAL A 48 7.96 -18.41 -0.12
N ALA A 49 7.05 -18.79 -1.03
CA ALA A 49 7.05 -18.28 -2.39
C ALA A 49 6.73 -16.77 -2.47
N ALA A 50 5.80 -16.28 -1.66
CA ALA A 50 5.43 -14.86 -1.57
C ALA A 50 6.59 -14.02 -0.97
N THR A 51 7.19 -14.50 0.12
CA THR A 51 8.35 -13.86 0.74
C THR A 51 9.58 -13.88 -0.18
N THR A 52 9.78 -14.94 -0.97
CA THR A 52 10.91 -15.02 -1.93
C THR A 52 10.74 -14.05 -3.11
N LYS A 53 9.53 -13.95 -3.70
CA LYS A 53 9.24 -12.97 -4.76
C LYS A 53 9.42 -11.53 -4.28
N LEU A 54 9.17 -11.26 -3.00
CA LEU A 54 9.30 -9.92 -2.40
C LEU A 54 10.70 -9.63 -1.84
N GLN A 55 11.46 -10.63 -1.37
CA GLN A 55 12.89 -10.51 -1.13
C GLN A 55 13.61 -10.15 -2.42
N SER A 56 13.20 -10.69 -3.57
CA SER A 56 13.69 -10.25 -4.88
C SER A 56 13.41 -8.76 -5.15
N VAL A 57 12.27 -8.22 -4.69
CA VAL A 57 11.94 -6.78 -4.80
C VAL A 57 12.79 -5.94 -3.84
N LYS A 58 12.94 -6.37 -2.58
CA LYS A 58 13.77 -5.73 -1.55
C LYS A 58 15.26 -5.73 -1.94
N GLU A 59 15.77 -6.84 -2.46
CA GLU A 59 17.12 -6.97 -3.02
C GLU A 59 17.28 -6.19 -4.33
N SER A 60 16.23 -6.08 -5.15
CA SER A 60 16.23 -5.19 -6.34
C SER A 60 16.35 -3.72 -5.94
N TRP A 61 15.78 -3.30 -4.80
CA TRP A 61 15.89 -1.94 -4.27
C TRP A 61 17.19 -1.68 -3.50
N LYS A 62 17.74 -2.70 -2.81
CA LYS A 62 19.01 -2.61 -2.05
C LYS A 62 20.24 -2.78 -2.92
N GLY A 63 20.29 -3.77 -3.81
CA GLY A 63 21.41 -4.02 -4.71
C GLY A 63 21.63 -2.93 -5.77
N ARG A 64 20.60 -2.11 -6.03
CA ARG A 64 20.60 -1.06 -7.06
C ARG A 64 20.93 0.34 -6.53
N ARG A 65 21.02 0.53 -5.20
CA ARG A 65 21.61 1.72 -4.57
C ARG A 65 23.10 1.90 -4.88
N SER A 66 23.79 0.86 -5.35
CA SER A 66 25.26 0.83 -5.51
C SER A 66 25.78 1.11 -6.94
N ARG A 67 24.91 1.43 -7.92
CA ARG A 67 25.35 1.73 -9.29
C ARG A 67 25.25 3.23 -9.59
N THR A 68 26.28 3.98 -9.22
CA THR A 68 26.45 5.37 -9.64
C THR A 68 27.52 5.44 -10.72
N ASN A 69 27.13 5.46 -11.99
CA ASN A 69 28.00 5.97 -13.05
C ASN A 69 27.74 7.47 -13.18
N SER A 70 28.52 8.27 -12.46
CA SER A 70 28.53 9.73 -12.65
C SER A 70 29.18 10.06 -13.99
N THR A 71 28.37 10.12 -15.05
CA THR A 71 28.76 10.83 -16.26
C THR A 71 28.02 12.15 -16.23
N SER A 72 28.74 13.23 -15.95
CA SER A 72 28.25 14.60 -15.96
C SER A 72 27.77 14.95 -17.37
N GLN A 73 26.50 14.66 -17.66
CA GLN A 73 25.76 15.24 -18.77
C GLN A 73 25.18 16.57 -18.32
N ASP A 74 25.19 17.55 -19.23
CA ASP A 74 24.63 18.88 -19.01
C ASP A 74 23.22 18.78 -18.39
N LYS A 75 23.05 19.35 -17.19
CA LYS A 75 21.81 19.26 -16.39
C LYS A 75 20.59 19.93 -17.06
N ASN A 76 20.77 20.53 -18.25
CA ASN A 76 19.74 21.20 -19.05
C ASN A 76 19.59 20.58 -20.45
N GLY A 77 19.52 19.24 -20.53
CA GLY A 77 19.14 18.57 -21.77
C GLY A 77 17.74 19.04 -22.24
N PRO A 78 17.50 19.19 -23.56
CA PRO A 78 16.20 19.60 -24.07
C PRO A 78 15.12 18.58 -23.69
N ALA A 79 13.89 19.06 -23.44
CA ALA A 79 12.76 18.18 -23.13
C ALA A 79 12.57 17.11 -24.22
N GLY A 80 12.72 15.85 -23.84
CA GLY A 80 12.63 14.69 -24.73
C GLY A 80 11.42 13.82 -24.43
N PHE A 81 11.13 12.87 -25.30
CA PHE A 81 10.20 11.77 -24.99
C PHE A 81 10.87 10.76 -24.04
N PRO A 82 10.11 9.96 -23.28
CA PRO A 82 10.68 8.92 -22.43
C PRO A 82 11.47 7.89 -23.27
N SER A 83 12.61 7.42 -22.75
CA SER A 83 13.35 6.33 -23.39
C SER A 83 12.56 5.02 -23.33
N PRO A 84 12.84 4.01 -24.19
CA PRO A 84 12.15 2.72 -24.13
C PRO A 84 12.26 2.04 -22.75
N GLN A 85 13.36 2.28 -22.03
CA GLN A 85 13.51 1.78 -20.66
C GLN A 85 12.56 2.49 -19.71
N VAL A 86 12.47 3.83 -19.76
CA VAL A 86 11.51 4.60 -18.96
C VAL A 86 10.07 4.14 -19.25
N ILE A 87 9.71 3.95 -20.52
CA ILE A 87 8.37 3.47 -20.91
C ILE A 87 8.05 2.13 -20.22
N ARG A 88 9.00 1.19 -20.19
CA ARG A 88 8.81 -0.10 -19.48
C ARG A 88 8.55 0.10 -17.99
N GLU A 89 9.39 0.88 -17.32
CA GLU A 89 9.25 1.12 -15.88
C GLU A 89 7.90 1.82 -15.57
N LEU A 90 7.53 2.87 -16.30
CA LEU A 90 6.26 3.57 -16.12
C LEU A 90 5.04 2.68 -16.44
N THR A 91 5.17 1.76 -17.40
CA THR A 91 4.11 0.78 -17.72
C THR A 91 3.89 -0.20 -16.58
N GLU A 92 4.94 -0.66 -15.90
CA GLU A 92 4.79 -1.52 -14.71
C GLU A 92 4.12 -0.76 -13.56
N LEU A 93 4.48 0.51 -13.34
CA LEU A 93 3.80 1.37 -12.37
C LEU A 93 2.32 1.58 -12.72
N GLN A 94 1.99 1.76 -14.00
CA GLN A 94 0.60 1.86 -14.46
C GLN A 94 -0.18 0.56 -14.22
N LYS A 95 0.43 -0.61 -14.48
CA LYS A 95 -0.20 -1.91 -14.17
C LYS A 95 -0.47 -2.05 -12.67
N ASP A 96 0.47 -1.65 -11.83
CA ASP A 96 0.30 -1.68 -10.37
C ASP A 96 -0.78 -0.68 -9.90
N LEU A 97 -0.85 0.50 -10.50
CA LEU A 97 -1.86 1.52 -10.18
C LEU A 97 -3.28 1.03 -10.49
N THR A 98 -3.45 0.34 -11.62
CA THR A 98 -4.77 -0.12 -12.10
C THR A 98 -5.18 -1.47 -11.52
N ARG A 99 -4.24 -2.25 -10.97
CA ARG A 99 -4.53 -3.51 -10.29
C ARG A 99 -5.15 -3.25 -8.91
N LYS A 100 -6.41 -3.65 -8.77
CA LYS A 100 -7.14 -3.59 -7.49
C LYS A 100 -6.54 -4.57 -6.47
N VAL A 101 -6.62 -4.20 -5.20
CA VAL A 101 -6.36 -5.08 -4.06
C VAL A 101 -7.69 -5.67 -3.57
N SER A 102 -7.63 -6.82 -2.91
CA SER A 102 -8.82 -7.50 -2.37
C SER A 102 -8.45 -8.23 -1.10
N ALA A 103 -9.34 -8.18 -0.10
CA ALA A 103 -9.17 -8.94 1.13
C ALA A 103 -9.10 -10.45 0.81
N GLY A 104 -8.20 -11.16 1.48
CA GLY A 104 -7.94 -12.58 1.26
C GLY A 104 -7.00 -12.91 0.11
N ASP A 105 -6.58 -11.94 -0.71
CA ASP A 105 -5.46 -12.14 -1.64
C ASP A 105 -4.16 -12.34 -0.87
N GLU A 106 -3.47 -13.45 -1.10
CA GLU A 106 -2.27 -13.83 -0.33
C GLU A 106 -1.18 -12.76 -0.34
N TRP A 107 -0.97 -12.12 -1.50
CA TRP A 107 0.04 -11.08 -1.63
C TRP A 107 -0.36 -9.82 -0.87
N PHE A 108 -1.64 -9.44 -0.91
CA PHE A 108 -2.15 -8.29 -0.18
C PHE A 108 -2.11 -8.50 1.33
N GLU A 109 -2.53 -9.67 1.83
CA GLU A 109 -2.50 -9.97 3.27
C GLU A 109 -1.06 -10.00 3.81
N ALA A 110 -0.13 -10.62 3.08
CA ALA A 110 1.29 -10.59 3.45
C ALA A 110 1.88 -9.16 3.42
N SER A 111 1.38 -8.30 2.53
CA SER A 111 1.79 -6.90 2.45
C SER A 111 1.26 -6.06 3.61
N LEU A 112 0.02 -6.32 4.04
CA LEU A 112 -0.58 -5.66 5.21
C LEU A 112 0.11 -6.08 6.51
N GLU A 113 0.45 -7.35 6.66
CA GLU A 113 1.23 -7.85 7.79
C GLU A 113 2.60 -7.16 7.87
N ARG A 114 3.30 -7.01 6.73
CA ARG A 114 4.57 -6.28 6.67
C ARG A 114 4.40 -4.83 7.08
N LEU A 115 3.42 -4.14 6.48
CA LEU A 115 3.16 -2.74 6.82
C LEU A 115 2.83 -2.58 8.31
N TRP A 116 2.01 -3.47 8.87
CA TRP A 116 1.73 -3.52 10.29
C TRP A 116 3.02 -3.66 11.12
N ARG A 117 3.94 -4.55 10.74
CA ARG A 117 5.23 -4.66 11.44
C ARG A 117 6.09 -3.41 11.31
N ASP A 118 6.25 -2.91 10.09
CA ASP A 118 7.17 -1.81 9.79
C ASP A 118 6.71 -0.48 10.43
N VAL A 119 5.40 -0.19 10.40
CA VAL A 119 4.82 0.99 11.05
C VAL A 119 4.95 0.89 12.56
N GLY A 120 4.60 -0.26 13.15
CA GLY A 120 4.58 -0.45 14.60
C GLY A 120 5.92 -0.78 15.24
N ALA A 121 7.02 -0.85 14.46
CA ALA A 121 8.32 -1.33 14.93
C ALA A 121 8.27 -2.72 15.60
N ARG A 122 7.33 -3.58 15.17
CA ARG A 122 6.99 -4.83 15.84
C ARG A 122 8.01 -5.92 15.56
N THR A 123 8.24 -6.79 16.54
CA THR A 123 9.18 -7.92 16.39
C THR A 123 8.53 -9.07 15.64
N GLN A 124 9.34 -10.06 15.25
CA GLN A 124 8.85 -11.23 14.53
C GLN A 124 8.03 -12.19 15.41
N ASP A 125 8.17 -12.08 16.73
CA ASP A 125 7.44 -12.91 17.71
C ASP A 125 6.00 -12.41 17.94
N GLU A 126 5.72 -11.16 17.56
CA GLU A 126 4.36 -10.62 17.61
C GLU A 126 3.50 -11.27 16.53
N LYS A 127 2.43 -11.94 16.99
CA LYS A 127 1.47 -12.60 16.11
C LYS A 127 0.62 -11.56 15.41
N TYR A 128 0.61 -11.63 14.09
CA TYR A 128 -0.31 -10.86 13.27
C TYR A 128 -1.64 -11.61 13.15
N ASP A 129 -2.72 -10.96 13.59
CA ASP A 129 -4.08 -11.30 13.19
C ASP A 129 -4.74 -10.04 12.65
N ARG A 130 -5.19 -10.11 11.40
CA ARG A 130 -5.86 -9.01 10.69
C ARG A 130 -7.01 -8.41 11.49
N LYS A 131 -7.74 -9.23 12.26
CA LYS A 131 -8.93 -8.81 13.02
C LYS A 131 -8.57 -8.05 14.30
N ASP A 132 -7.38 -8.28 14.84
CA ASP A 132 -6.90 -7.68 16.08
C ASP A 132 -6.10 -6.39 15.83
N VAL A 133 -5.91 -6.03 14.56
CA VAL A 133 -5.19 -4.81 14.18
C VAL A 133 -6.13 -3.60 14.25
N ASP A 134 -5.73 -2.59 15.01
CA ASP A 134 -6.33 -1.26 14.93
C ASP A 134 -5.80 -0.52 13.68
N TRP A 135 -6.48 -0.72 12.56
CA TRP A 135 -6.13 -0.12 11.27
C TRP A 135 -6.22 1.41 11.31
N VAL A 136 -7.13 1.98 12.10
CA VAL A 136 -7.28 3.44 12.23
C VAL A 136 -6.08 4.02 12.95
N GLN A 137 -5.65 3.39 14.06
CA GLN A 137 -4.41 3.77 14.76
C GLN A 137 -3.17 3.58 13.87
N LEU A 138 -3.17 2.57 13.00
CA LEU A 138 -2.09 2.38 12.02
C LEU A 138 -2.06 3.49 10.94
N GLY A 139 -3.15 4.25 10.77
CA GLY A 139 -3.25 5.38 9.85
C GLY A 139 -4.15 5.16 8.64
N PHE A 140 -5.00 4.14 8.65
CA PHE A 140 -6.06 3.91 7.65
C PHE A 140 -7.36 4.64 8.02
N GLN A 141 -8.30 4.75 7.08
CA GLN A 141 -9.56 5.47 7.32
C GLN A 141 -10.53 4.66 8.20
N ASN A 142 -10.52 3.34 8.06
CA ASN A 142 -11.44 2.43 8.76
C ASN A 142 -10.78 1.05 8.96
N ALA A 143 -11.56 0.10 9.52
CA ALA A 143 -11.09 -1.25 9.82
C ALA A 143 -10.81 -2.15 8.60
N SER A 144 -11.08 -1.66 7.38
CA SER A 144 -10.92 -2.37 6.10
C SER A 144 -9.95 -1.62 5.17
N PRO A 145 -8.62 -1.84 5.32
CA PRO A 145 -7.58 -1.16 4.54
C PRO A 145 -7.75 -1.23 3.02
N GLU A 146 -8.29 -2.33 2.50
CA GLU A 146 -8.56 -2.52 1.06
C GLU A 146 -9.45 -1.43 0.46
N THR A 147 -10.33 -0.83 1.28
CA THR A 147 -11.25 0.22 0.84
C THR A 147 -10.52 1.54 0.56
N ASP A 148 -9.39 1.79 1.23
CA ASP A 148 -8.57 2.98 1.04
C ASP A 148 -7.78 2.91 -0.28
N PHE A 149 -7.33 1.72 -0.68
CA PHE A 149 -6.50 1.52 -1.87
C PHE A 149 -7.24 1.61 -3.22
N ARG A 150 -8.52 1.99 -3.25
CA ARG A 150 -9.33 2.02 -4.48
C ARG A 150 -8.71 2.87 -5.61
N GLY A 151 -8.15 4.04 -5.28
CA GLY A 151 -7.54 4.94 -6.27
C GLY A 151 -6.07 4.64 -6.57
N GLY A 152 -5.35 4.02 -5.63
CA GLY A 152 -3.91 3.79 -5.71
C GLY A 152 -3.49 2.36 -6.06
N GLY A 153 -4.42 1.41 -5.96
CA GLY A 153 -4.22 0.00 -6.27
C GLY A 153 -3.05 -0.63 -5.53
N VAL A 154 -2.43 -1.62 -6.18
CA VAL A 154 -1.19 -2.27 -5.73
C VAL A 154 -0.03 -1.27 -5.61
N LEU A 155 0.00 -0.23 -6.45
CA LEU A 155 1.08 0.77 -6.42
C LEU A 155 1.15 1.49 -5.07
N ALA A 156 0.02 1.87 -4.51
CA ALA A 156 -0.01 2.56 -3.21
C ALA A 156 0.44 1.65 -2.04
N VAL A 157 0.14 0.34 -2.09
CA VAL A 157 0.68 -0.63 -1.13
C VAL A 157 2.21 -0.69 -1.23
N LYS A 158 2.75 -0.78 -2.45
CA LYS A 158 4.20 -0.80 -2.69
C LYS A 158 4.88 0.50 -2.26
N CYS A 159 4.24 1.66 -2.45
CA CYS A 159 4.72 2.95 -1.98
C CYS A 159 4.85 3.01 -0.46
N LEU A 160 3.81 2.61 0.27
CA LEU A 160 3.83 2.59 1.74
C LEU A 160 4.92 1.65 2.26
N LEU A 161 4.97 0.41 1.75
CA LEU A 161 6.03 -0.54 2.12
C LEU A 161 7.42 0.02 1.83
N TYR A 162 7.64 0.59 0.65
CA TYR A 162 8.94 1.19 0.34
C TYR A 162 9.32 2.27 1.34
N ALA A 163 8.41 3.21 1.64
CA ALA A 163 8.73 4.30 2.55
C ALA A 163 9.09 3.80 3.95
N PHE A 164 8.29 2.89 4.52
CA PHE A 164 8.56 2.36 5.86
C PHE A 164 9.75 1.39 5.92
N GLU A 165 10.05 0.63 4.87
CA GLU A 165 11.20 -0.29 4.86
C GLU A 165 12.53 0.38 4.46
N ALA A 166 12.49 1.36 3.56
CA ALA A 166 13.69 2.05 3.08
C ALA A 166 14.08 3.23 3.96
N HIS A 167 13.11 3.89 4.59
CA HIS A 167 13.28 5.09 5.43
C HIS A 167 12.52 4.96 6.78
N PRO A 168 12.81 3.90 7.57
CA PRO A 168 12.03 3.55 8.76
C PRO A 168 12.14 4.57 9.89
N MET A 169 13.19 5.37 9.95
CA MET A 169 13.36 6.35 11.03
C MET A 169 12.41 7.53 10.83
N GLU A 170 12.44 8.11 9.64
CA GLU A 170 11.64 9.27 9.25
C GLU A 170 10.14 8.92 9.22
N MET A 171 9.78 7.80 8.59
CA MET A 171 8.38 7.43 8.47
C MET A 171 7.74 7.03 9.80
N ARG A 172 8.48 6.39 10.72
CA ARG A 172 7.96 6.09 12.06
C ARG A 172 7.87 7.33 12.94
N ALA A 173 8.79 8.30 12.79
CA ALA A 173 8.67 9.58 13.47
C ALA A 173 7.41 10.32 13.03
N ILE A 174 7.17 10.43 11.71
CA ILE A 174 5.94 11.01 11.16
C ILE A 174 4.71 10.23 11.66
N HIS A 175 4.73 8.90 11.61
CA HIS A 175 3.62 8.09 12.10
C HIS A 175 3.29 8.41 13.56
N TYR A 176 4.30 8.41 14.44
CA TYR A 176 4.14 8.71 15.86
C TYR A 176 3.58 10.11 16.12
N GLU A 177 4.05 11.13 15.39
CA GLU A 177 3.59 12.51 15.52
C GLU A 177 2.15 12.71 14.99
N GLN A 178 1.75 11.92 14.00
CA GLN A 178 0.46 12.04 13.30
C GLN A 178 -0.56 11.00 13.78
N MET A 179 -0.39 10.41 14.97
CA MET A 179 -1.40 9.53 15.56
C MET A 179 -2.53 10.33 16.24
N PRO A 180 -3.76 9.80 16.28
CA PRO A 180 -4.80 10.35 17.12
C PRO A 180 -4.38 10.28 18.59
N ASP A 181 -4.20 11.43 19.24
CA ASP A 181 -3.89 11.48 20.66
C ASP A 181 -5.15 11.16 21.50
N ALA A 182 -5.06 10.16 22.37
CA ALA A 182 -6.17 9.67 23.16
C ALA A 182 -6.49 10.60 24.35
N GLN A 183 -5.58 11.49 24.75
CA GLN A 183 -5.67 12.11 26.08
C GLN A 183 -6.20 13.55 26.15
N ASP A 184 -6.17 14.36 25.10
CA ASP A 184 -6.41 15.80 25.33
C ASP A 184 -7.43 16.49 24.41
N GLY A 185 -8.02 15.82 23.41
CA GLY A 185 -9.06 16.40 22.53
C GLY A 185 -8.66 17.67 21.76
N LYS A 186 -7.42 18.16 21.98
CA LYS A 186 -6.81 19.37 21.45
C LYS A 186 -5.97 19.10 20.21
N HIS A 187 -5.55 17.86 20.00
CA HIS A 187 -4.91 17.43 18.76
C HIS A 187 -5.95 17.17 17.66
N LYS A 188 -6.62 18.23 17.19
CA LYS A 188 -7.38 18.21 15.92
C LYS A 188 -6.47 18.34 14.68
N ARG A 189 -5.17 18.16 14.85
CA ARG A 189 -4.10 18.56 13.91
C ARG A 189 -3.17 17.39 13.57
N TRP A 190 -3.75 16.20 13.43
CA TRP A 190 -3.08 15.03 12.87
C TRP A 190 -3.75 14.63 11.57
N TYR A 191 -3.09 13.79 10.77
CA TYR A 191 -3.67 13.18 9.59
C TYR A 191 -3.38 11.67 9.54
N PRO A 192 -4.28 10.84 8.99
CA PRO A 192 -4.05 9.41 8.84
C PRO A 192 -2.91 9.13 7.85
N VAL A 193 -1.77 8.69 8.35
CA VAL A 193 -0.51 8.57 7.57
C VAL A 193 -0.63 7.61 6.39
N CYS A 194 -1.26 6.45 6.53
CA CYS A 194 -1.43 5.53 5.40
C CYS A 194 -2.36 6.11 4.33
N VAL A 195 -3.48 6.73 4.74
CA VAL A 195 -4.40 7.43 3.81
C VAL A 195 -3.69 8.58 3.09
N ALA A 196 -2.86 9.34 3.78
CA ALA A 196 -2.07 10.41 3.17
C ALA A 196 -1.07 9.88 2.14
N GLY A 197 -0.40 8.78 2.45
CA GLY A 197 0.45 8.06 1.50
C GLY A 197 -0.33 7.63 0.25
N ILE A 198 -1.50 7.02 0.41
CA ILE A 198 -2.31 6.60 -0.74
C ILE A 198 -2.69 7.79 -1.63
N ASN A 199 -3.08 8.92 -1.04
CA ASN A 199 -3.36 10.15 -1.79
C ASN A 199 -2.14 10.70 -2.52
N LEU A 200 -0.95 10.66 -1.89
CA LEU A 200 0.30 11.06 -2.52
C LEU A 200 0.65 10.15 -3.70
N THR A 201 0.44 8.83 -3.60
CA THR A 201 0.63 7.93 -4.74
C THR A 201 -0.23 8.34 -5.94
N CYS A 202 -1.53 8.62 -5.72
CA CYS A 202 -2.44 9.07 -6.78
C CYS A 202 -2.01 10.42 -7.36
N LEU A 203 -1.56 11.36 -6.53
CA LEU A 203 -1.06 12.67 -6.94
C LEU A 203 0.15 12.54 -7.87
N LEU A 204 1.13 11.70 -7.50
CA LEU A 204 2.34 11.46 -8.29
C LEU A 204 2.02 10.72 -9.59
N ALA A 205 1.16 9.71 -9.54
CA ALA A 205 0.64 9.03 -10.72
C ALA A 205 0.00 10.01 -11.70
N GLY A 206 -0.76 11.00 -11.19
CA GLY A 206 -1.34 12.07 -12.00
C GLY A 206 -0.30 13.02 -12.60
N LEU A 207 0.76 13.41 -11.85
CA LEU A 207 1.85 14.25 -12.38
C LEU A 207 2.60 13.58 -13.54
N LEU A 208 2.79 12.27 -13.42
CA LEU A 208 3.44 11.45 -14.44
C LEU A 208 2.48 10.98 -15.52
N GLN A 209 1.16 11.18 -15.39
CA GLN A 209 0.14 10.69 -16.33
C GLN A 209 0.14 9.16 -16.50
N LEU A 210 0.29 8.43 -15.38
CA LEU A 210 0.28 6.97 -15.38
C LEU A 210 -1.09 6.39 -15.71
N GLY A 211 -2.19 7.01 -15.24
CA GLY A 211 -3.53 6.42 -15.33
C GLY A 211 -3.97 6.06 -16.76
N ASP A 212 -3.79 6.98 -17.69
CA ASP A 212 -4.20 6.85 -19.10
C ASP A 212 -3.02 6.56 -20.05
N GLY A 213 -1.80 6.40 -19.53
CA GLY A 213 -0.62 6.10 -20.33
C GLY A 213 -0.07 7.29 -21.13
N ARG A 214 -0.62 8.51 -20.96
CA ARG A 214 -0.17 9.71 -21.70
C ARG A 214 1.27 10.12 -21.41
N PHE A 215 1.91 9.50 -20.41
CA PHE A 215 3.35 9.63 -20.18
C PHE A 215 4.20 9.37 -21.42
N ALA A 216 3.78 8.46 -22.30
CA ALA A 216 4.51 8.11 -23.52
C ALA A 216 4.61 9.28 -24.52
N ASP A 217 3.59 10.14 -24.57
CA ASP A 217 3.47 11.24 -25.52
C ASP A 217 3.94 12.59 -24.92
N LYS A 218 4.40 12.60 -23.67
CA LYS A 218 4.74 13.83 -22.95
C LYS A 218 6.24 14.09 -23.02
N LYS A 219 6.62 15.27 -23.53
CA LYS A 219 8.03 15.72 -23.51
C LYS A 219 8.41 16.33 -22.17
N ASN A 220 9.44 15.80 -21.50
CA ASN A 220 10.05 16.39 -20.31
C ASN A 220 11.55 16.10 -20.26
N ALA A 221 12.30 16.91 -19.52
CA ALA A 221 13.73 16.72 -19.34
C ALA A 221 14.09 15.82 -18.14
N TYR A 222 13.14 15.53 -17.24
CA TYR A 222 13.36 14.65 -16.08
C TYR A 222 13.19 13.16 -16.39
N TRP A 223 12.89 12.76 -17.63
CA TRP A 223 12.68 11.33 -17.95
C TRP A 223 13.86 10.42 -17.62
N PRO A 224 15.14 10.82 -17.78
CA PRO A 224 16.28 9.98 -17.40
C PRO A 224 16.24 9.49 -15.95
N LEU A 225 15.68 10.27 -15.02
CA LEU A 225 15.49 9.83 -13.62
C LEU A 225 14.73 8.51 -13.51
N PHE A 226 13.72 8.31 -14.35
CA PHE A 226 12.84 7.14 -14.31
C PHE A 226 13.41 5.91 -15.02
N GLU A 227 14.66 5.96 -15.47
CA GLU A 227 15.41 4.74 -15.80
C GLU A 227 15.78 3.96 -14.54
N GLU A 228 15.90 4.65 -13.40
CA GLU A 228 16.09 4.04 -12.09
C GLU A 228 14.75 3.47 -11.55
N PRO A 229 14.63 2.14 -11.34
CA PRO A 229 13.39 1.52 -10.89
C PRO A 229 12.89 2.03 -9.52
N ALA A 230 13.79 2.55 -8.69
CA ALA A 230 13.47 3.11 -7.38
C ALA A 230 12.98 4.57 -7.44
N ALA A 231 13.10 5.26 -8.58
CA ALA A 231 12.86 6.70 -8.68
C ALA A 231 11.45 7.13 -8.28
N PHE A 232 10.43 6.40 -8.71
CA PHE A 232 9.04 6.71 -8.32
C PHE A 232 8.84 6.61 -6.81
N TYR A 233 9.44 5.60 -6.19
CA TYR A 233 9.31 5.34 -4.76
C TYR A 233 10.12 6.32 -3.90
N GLU A 234 11.29 6.74 -4.36
CA GLU A 234 12.05 7.81 -3.69
C GLU A 234 11.36 9.17 -3.87
N LEU A 235 10.79 9.45 -5.04
CA LEU A 235 9.95 10.63 -5.27
C LEU A 235 8.73 10.63 -4.33
N PHE A 236 8.11 9.46 -4.13
CA PHE A 236 7.03 9.26 -3.16
C PHE A 236 7.46 9.60 -1.74
N PHE A 237 8.58 9.04 -1.28
CA PHE A 237 9.10 9.34 0.04
C PHE A 237 9.39 10.83 0.22
N LEU A 238 10.10 11.46 -0.71
CA LEU A 238 10.42 12.90 -0.64
C LEU A 238 9.16 13.77 -0.69
N ALA A 239 8.16 13.39 -1.49
CA ALA A 239 6.86 14.07 -1.51
C ALA A 239 6.14 13.96 -0.16
N PHE A 240 6.26 12.82 0.52
CA PHE A 240 5.71 12.61 1.86
C PHE A 240 6.38 13.53 2.89
N ILE A 241 7.71 13.57 2.92
CA ILE A 241 8.47 14.49 3.80
C ILE A 241 8.06 15.95 3.56
N LYS A 242 7.89 16.35 2.29
CA LYS A 242 7.44 17.71 1.96
C LYS A 242 6.01 17.97 2.40
N MET A 243 5.10 17.02 2.19
CA MET A 243 3.71 17.14 2.62
C MET A 243 3.60 17.32 4.13
N ASP A 244 4.32 16.51 4.91
CA ASP A 244 4.33 16.58 6.36
C ASP A 244 4.87 17.95 6.84
N ALA A 245 5.98 18.41 6.28
CA ALA A 245 6.52 19.73 6.61
C ALA A 245 5.56 20.88 6.23
N ILE A 246 4.81 20.74 5.13
CA ILE A 246 3.76 21.69 4.72
C ILE A 246 2.60 21.67 5.72
N TRP A 247 2.15 20.48 6.16
CA TRP A 247 1.09 20.32 7.14
C TRP A 247 1.41 21.12 8.42
N HIS A 248 2.62 20.95 8.96
CA HIS A 248 3.08 21.70 10.12
C HIS A 248 3.23 23.20 9.85
N ARG A 249 3.80 23.59 8.69
CA ARG A 249 4.01 25.00 8.34
C ARG A 249 2.71 25.77 8.18
N LEU A 250 1.68 25.14 7.62
CA LEU A 250 0.34 25.71 7.50
C LEU A 250 -0.45 25.60 8.80
N ASN A 251 0.07 24.89 9.80
CA ASN A 251 -0.65 24.55 11.02
C ASN A 251 -2.03 23.94 10.70
N ALA A 252 -2.02 23.01 9.76
CA ALA A 252 -3.19 22.47 9.10
C ALA A 252 -4.05 21.62 10.05
N THR A 253 -5.34 21.59 9.76
CA THR A 253 -6.28 20.58 10.26
C THR A 253 -6.71 19.68 9.10
N TYR A 254 -7.52 18.67 9.41
CA TYR A 254 -8.10 17.80 8.39
C TYR A 254 -8.81 18.58 7.25
N MET A 255 -9.42 19.73 7.57
CA MET A 255 -10.09 20.58 6.58
C MET A 255 -9.13 21.16 5.53
N GLU A 256 -7.87 21.38 5.88
CA GLU A 256 -6.83 21.91 5.00
C GLU A 256 -6.07 20.81 4.26
N PHE A 257 -6.40 19.52 4.45
CA PHE A 257 -5.67 18.42 3.84
C PHE A 257 -5.58 18.54 2.31
N GLY A 258 -6.68 18.92 1.65
CA GLY A 258 -6.69 19.19 0.21
C GLY A 258 -5.78 20.36 -0.21
N VAL A 259 -5.66 21.39 0.64
CA VAL A 259 -4.74 22.52 0.40
C VAL A 259 -3.29 22.07 0.54
N VAL A 260 -2.99 21.28 1.57
CA VAL A 260 -1.66 20.68 1.79
C VAL A 260 -1.24 19.87 0.56
N LEU A 261 -2.10 18.98 0.04
CA LEU A 261 -1.81 18.22 -1.18
C LEU A 261 -1.56 19.11 -2.41
N LYS A 262 -2.30 20.22 -2.56
CA LYS A 262 -2.07 21.18 -3.66
C LYS A 262 -0.69 21.83 -3.57
N VAL A 263 -0.25 22.23 -2.38
CA VAL A 263 1.10 22.79 -2.17
C VAL A 263 2.16 21.72 -2.40
N THR A 264 1.95 20.50 -1.91
CA THR A 264 2.85 19.37 -2.15
C THR A 264 3.01 19.11 -3.65
N ARG A 265 1.92 19.09 -4.43
CA ARG A 265 1.97 18.96 -5.89
C ARG A 265 2.88 20.00 -6.52
N LYS A 266 2.78 21.27 -6.11
CA LYS A 266 3.65 22.35 -6.62
C LYS A 266 5.11 22.14 -6.22
N SER A 267 5.37 21.71 -4.99
CA SER A 267 6.72 21.40 -4.51
C SER A 267 7.34 20.26 -5.33
N VAL A 268 6.61 19.18 -5.58
CA VAL A 268 7.09 18.05 -6.38
C VAL A 268 7.28 18.43 -7.84
N ALA A 269 6.36 19.20 -8.43
CA ALA A 269 6.51 19.69 -9.80
C ALA A 269 7.77 20.56 -9.94
N PHE A 270 8.09 21.36 -8.92
CA PHE A 270 9.34 22.13 -8.88
C PHE A 270 10.57 21.24 -8.76
N MET A 271 10.55 20.19 -7.94
CA MET A 271 11.64 19.21 -7.88
C MET A 271 11.92 18.59 -9.25
N LEU A 272 10.87 18.17 -9.98
CA LEU A 272 11.01 17.60 -11.32
C LEU A 272 11.43 18.65 -12.37
N ALA A 273 11.05 19.91 -12.20
CA ALA A 273 11.45 21.01 -13.08
C ALA A 273 12.95 21.35 -12.99
N GLN A 274 13.63 20.92 -11.93
CA GLN A 274 15.09 20.98 -11.81
C GLN A 274 15.81 19.86 -12.59
N THR A 275 15.05 19.08 -13.39
CA THR A 275 15.57 18.07 -14.30
C THR A 275 16.56 17.09 -13.66
N PRO A 276 16.20 16.50 -12.51
CA PRO A 276 17.04 15.48 -11.90
C PRO A 276 17.18 14.30 -12.86
N THR A 277 18.40 13.76 -12.99
CA THR A 277 18.67 12.56 -13.79
C THR A 277 19.07 11.38 -12.92
N THR A 278 19.44 11.63 -11.66
CA THR A 278 19.78 10.60 -10.66
C THR A 278 18.97 10.78 -9.37
N LEU A 279 18.95 9.76 -8.51
CA LEU A 279 18.35 9.86 -7.18
C LEU A 279 19.05 10.91 -6.29
N MET A 280 20.35 11.13 -6.50
CA MET A 280 21.10 12.16 -5.78
C MET A 280 20.66 13.56 -6.22
N ASP A 281 20.52 13.80 -7.53
CA ASP A 281 19.98 15.06 -8.04
C ASP A 281 18.53 15.28 -7.57
N LEU A 282 17.73 14.21 -7.49
CA LEU A 282 16.36 14.31 -6.96
C LEU A 282 16.36 14.73 -5.48
N ARG A 283 17.28 14.20 -4.67
CA ARG A 283 17.44 14.61 -3.27
C ARG A 283 17.90 16.06 -3.16
N GLU A 284 18.89 16.47 -3.95
CA GLU A 284 19.34 17.87 -4.01
C GLU A 284 18.19 18.81 -4.42
N ALA A 285 17.40 18.42 -5.43
CA ALA A 285 16.23 19.17 -5.87
C ALA A 285 15.16 19.30 -4.78
N SER A 286 14.98 18.27 -3.94
CA SER A 286 14.11 18.32 -2.77
C SER A 286 14.63 19.29 -1.71
N GLU A 287 15.92 19.30 -1.43
CA GLU A 287 16.53 20.25 -0.47
C GLU A 287 16.34 21.70 -0.92
N GLN A 288 16.47 21.97 -2.23
CA GLN A 288 16.24 23.30 -2.82
C GLN A 288 14.75 23.71 -2.91
N ALA A 289 13.81 22.76 -2.78
CA ALA A 289 12.38 23.03 -2.76
C ALA A 289 11.94 23.59 -1.39
N PHE A 290 12.36 24.82 -1.08
CA PHE A 290 12.02 25.51 0.17
C PHE A 290 10.53 25.84 0.26
N LEU A 291 9.94 25.53 1.42
CA LEU A 291 8.49 25.60 1.64
C LEU A 291 7.92 27.02 1.48
N ASP A 292 8.66 28.04 1.90
CA ASP A 292 8.21 29.44 1.86
C ASP A 292 7.89 29.91 0.43
N ARG A 293 8.57 29.35 -0.59
CA ARG A 293 8.29 29.65 -1.99
C ARG A 293 6.89 29.20 -2.44
N PHE A 294 6.36 28.15 -1.83
CA PHE A 294 5.09 27.54 -2.23
C PHE A 294 3.93 27.97 -1.31
N VAL A 295 4.20 28.15 -0.03
CA VAL A 295 3.20 28.59 0.97
C VAL A 295 2.76 30.04 0.73
N VAL A 296 3.67 30.94 0.33
CA VAL A 296 3.33 32.35 0.00
C VAL A 296 2.39 32.45 -1.21
N SER A 297 2.45 31.49 -2.14
CA SER A 297 1.62 31.45 -3.36
C SER A 297 0.12 31.19 -3.11
N LEU A 298 -0.27 30.80 -1.90
CA LEU A 298 -1.67 30.62 -1.50
C LEU A 298 -2.41 31.93 -1.24
N SER A 299 -1.68 33.03 -0.96
CA SER A 299 -2.30 34.28 -0.48
C SER A 299 -2.85 35.22 -1.56
N ALA A 300 -2.77 34.90 -2.86
CA ALA A 300 -3.17 35.89 -3.87
C ALA A 300 -3.94 35.41 -5.11
N ARG A 301 -3.68 34.23 -5.71
CA ARG A 301 -4.21 33.95 -7.08
C ARG A 301 -4.54 32.51 -7.48
N SER A 302 -4.34 31.50 -6.63
CA SER A 302 -4.23 30.10 -7.13
C SER A 302 -5.46 29.19 -6.93
N LEU A 303 -6.58 29.68 -6.39
CA LEU A 303 -7.76 28.82 -6.14
C LEU A 303 -8.71 28.69 -7.34
N ALA A 304 -8.57 29.52 -8.38
CA ALA A 304 -9.52 29.61 -9.50
C ALA A 304 -9.27 28.60 -10.65
N ASP A 305 -8.07 28.03 -10.80
CA ASP A 305 -7.68 27.25 -11.99
C ASP A 305 -7.98 25.74 -11.92
N TRP A 306 -8.97 25.30 -11.13
CA TRP A 306 -9.19 23.87 -10.85
C TRP A 306 -10.46 23.22 -11.44
N GLU A 307 -11.15 23.85 -12.40
CA GLU A 307 -12.22 23.17 -13.16
C GLU A 307 -11.72 22.12 -14.19
N GLY A 308 -10.42 21.85 -14.28
CA GLY A 308 -9.84 21.05 -15.37
C GLY A 308 -9.27 19.67 -15.01
N GLY A 309 -9.57 19.10 -13.84
CA GLY A 309 -8.98 17.83 -13.43
C GLY A 309 -9.75 17.15 -12.31
N GLU A 310 -10.93 16.61 -12.63
CA GLU A 310 -11.73 15.79 -11.73
C GLU A 310 -10.90 14.61 -11.21
N CYS A 311 -10.56 14.67 -9.92
CA CYS A 311 -10.35 13.50 -9.11
C CYS A 311 -11.74 13.11 -8.59
N PRO A 312 -12.25 11.90 -8.82
CA PRO A 312 -13.56 11.51 -8.28
C PRO A 312 -13.52 11.59 -6.75
N ASP A 313 -14.40 12.42 -6.21
CA ASP A 313 -14.58 12.70 -4.80
C ASP A 313 -14.94 11.41 -4.02
N PRO A 314 -14.12 10.99 -3.03
CA PRO A 314 -14.45 9.86 -2.16
C PRO A 314 -15.39 10.22 -0.99
N ASN A 315 -15.73 11.50 -0.79
CA ASN A 315 -16.58 11.98 0.31
C ASN A 315 -18.05 12.22 -0.06
N HIS A 316 -18.49 11.99 -1.31
CA HIS A 316 -19.92 12.08 -1.64
C HIS A 316 -20.78 11.00 -0.93
N ALA A 317 -20.17 10.04 -0.24
CA ALA A 317 -20.85 9.04 0.57
C ALA A 317 -20.97 9.39 2.08
N LEU A 318 -20.32 10.45 2.57
CA LEU A 318 -20.32 10.77 4.01
C LEU A 318 -21.25 11.93 4.39
N GLU A 319 -21.82 12.66 3.43
CA GLU A 319 -22.80 13.72 3.72
C GLU A 319 -24.26 13.25 3.60
N THR A 320 -24.50 12.14 2.90
CA THR A 320 -25.88 11.64 2.67
C THR A 320 -26.42 10.79 3.82
N GLU A 321 -25.56 10.20 4.65
CA GLU A 321 -26.01 9.40 5.79
C GLU A 321 -26.30 10.26 7.04
N ASP A 322 -25.54 11.34 7.27
CA ASP A 322 -25.81 12.27 8.39
C ASP A 322 -27.08 13.10 8.16
N ALA A 323 -27.38 13.48 6.91
CA ALA A 323 -28.64 14.15 6.58
C ALA A 323 -29.87 13.24 6.80
N LEU A 324 -29.74 11.92 6.54
CA LEU A 324 -30.81 10.96 6.75
C LEU A 324 -31.02 10.60 8.23
N VAL A 325 -29.97 10.56 9.04
CA VAL A 325 -30.05 10.31 10.49
C VAL A 325 -30.64 11.52 11.24
N ILE A 326 -30.30 12.74 10.82
CA ILE A 326 -30.88 13.98 11.36
C ILE A 326 -32.34 14.16 10.90
N ALA A 327 -32.70 13.71 9.69
CA ALA A 327 -34.08 13.74 9.21
C ALA A 327 -34.97 12.66 9.86
N LYS A 328 -34.44 11.48 10.19
CA LYS A 328 -35.20 10.40 10.86
C LYS A 328 -35.44 10.63 12.35
N THR A 329 -34.62 11.44 13.02
CA THR A 329 -34.82 11.79 14.43
C THR A 329 -35.75 13.00 14.64
N ARG A 330 -36.18 13.68 13.57
CA ARG A 330 -37.12 14.82 13.64
C ARG A 330 -38.56 14.50 13.22
N ALA A 331 -38.89 13.26 12.86
CA ALA A 331 -40.24 12.89 12.45
C ALA A 331 -40.95 12.03 13.52
N VAL A 332 -41.68 12.71 14.44
CA VAL A 332 -42.79 12.11 15.20
C VAL A 332 -44.06 12.89 14.83
N PRO A 333 -45.21 12.22 14.62
CA PRO A 333 -46.27 12.72 13.75
C PRO A 333 -47.16 13.78 14.42
N LYS A 334 -47.60 14.77 13.64
CA LYS A 334 -48.75 15.62 13.98
C LYS A 334 -50.03 14.77 13.93
N ALA A 335 -50.55 14.42 15.10
CA ALA A 335 -51.96 14.05 15.26
C ALA A 335 -52.80 15.33 15.40
N THR A 336 -53.93 15.34 14.69
CA THR A 336 -54.99 16.35 14.73
C THR A 336 -55.80 16.27 16.03
N SER A 337 -56.13 17.43 16.63
CA SER A 337 -57.52 17.86 16.97
C SER A 337 -57.60 18.81 18.18
N THR A 338 -58.33 19.92 17.96
CA THR A 338 -59.19 20.71 18.88
C THR A 338 -58.71 21.26 20.24
N LYS A 339 -58.79 22.61 20.32
CA LYS A 339 -59.24 23.49 21.42
C LYS A 339 -59.15 23.00 22.88
N GLY A 340 -58.50 23.79 23.73
CA GLY A 340 -58.79 23.85 25.17
C GLY A 340 -57.68 24.44 26.05
N ASN A 341 -57.93 25.65 26.55
CA ASN A 341 -57.34 26.39 27.69
C ASN A 341 -56.22 25.78 28.58
N ALA A 342 -55.19 26.65 28.75
CA ALA A 342 -54.65 27.17 30.02
C ALA A 342 -53.68 26.35 30.91
N PHE A 343 -52.82 27.15 31.57
CA PHE A 343 -52.03 26.95 32.80
C PHE A 343 -50.58 26.37 32.71
N TRP A 344 -49.60 27.26 32.96
CA TRP A 344 -48.28 27.02 33.58
C TRP A 344 -48.47 26.67 35.08
N PRO A 345 -47.58 25.95 35.82
CA PRO A 345 -46.19 26.40 36.06
C PRO A 345 -45.10 25.34 36.39
N LEU A 346 -43.86 25.86 36.38
CA LEU A 346 -42.65 25.58 37.19
C LEU A 346 -42.65 24.41 38.19
N HIS A 347 -41.58 23.60 38.14
CA HIS A 347 -40.54 23.58 39.18
C HIS A 347 -39.23 22.98 38.66
#